data_AF-A0A0L0F7S0-F1
#
_entry.id   AF-A0A0L0F7S0-F1
#
_cell.length_a   1.000
_cell.length_b   1.000
_cell.length_c   1.000
_cell.angle_alpha   90.00
_cell.angle_beta   90.00
_cell.angle_gamma   90.00
#
_symmetry.space_group_name_H-M   'P 1'
#
loop_
_entity.id
_entity.type
_entity.pdbx_description
1 polymer ?
#
loop_
_entity_poly.entity_id
_entity_poly.type
_entity_poly.pdbx_seq_one_letter_code
_entity_poly.pdbx_strand_id
1 'polypeptide(L)' 'MFILSIYIQGSAPAKVEELAKQIEASQGFVMVCPEYNHSASPALTNTIGHFGGSLFAWKPSAIVTYSIGQWGGQR' A
#
# COMPACT_ATOMS: atom_id res chain seq x y z
N MET A 1 16.64 -9.19 -6.04
CA MET A 1 15.30 -9.08 -5.39
C MET A 1 15.08 -7.60 -5.06
N PHE A 2 14.40 -6.87 -5.95
CA PHE A 2 14.13 -5.43 -5.79
C PHE A 2 12.93 -5.26 -4.85
N ILE A 3 13.20 -5.16 -3.55
CA ILE A 3 12.17 -5.07 -2.50
C ILE A 3 11.69 -3.62 -2.34
N LEU A 4 12.59 -2.64 -2.54
CA LEU A 4 12.33 -1.21 -2.38
C LEU A 4 12.64 -0.50 -3.70
N SER A 5 11.62 0.05 -4.36
CA SER A 5 11.74 0.57 -5.74
C SER A 5 12.44 1.93 -5.83
N ILE A 6 12.52 2.66 -4.72
CA ILE A 6 12.93 4.07 -4.66
C ILE A 6 14.19 4.30 -3.82
N TYR A 7 14.75 3.27 -3.19
CA TYR A 7 15.95 3.38 -2.37
C TYR A 7 17.13 2.65 -3.00
N ILE A 8 18.32 3.24 -2.83
CA ILE A 8 19.58 2.53 -3.09
C ILE A 8 19.65 1.38 -2.07
N GLN A 9 20.14 0.22 -2.50
CA GLN A 9 20.23 -0.97 -1.66
C GLN A 9 21.00 -0.66 -0.37
N GLY A 10 20.37 -0.89 0.79
CA GLY A 10 20.93 -0.61 2.11
C GLY A 10 20.86 0.85 2.58
N SER A 11 20.25 1.76 1.81
CA SER A 11 20.04 3.18 2.20
C SER A 11 18.63 3.45 2.73
N ALA A 12 17.79 2.44 2.83
CA ALA A 12 16.42 2.61 3.26
C ALA A 12 16.36 2.79 4.79
N PRO A 13 15.43 3.64 5.30
CA PRO A 13 15.20 3.73 6.73
C PRO A 13 14.77 2.37 7.31
N ALA A 14 15.25 2.01 8.50
CA ALA A 14 14.97 0.72 9.14
C ALA A 14 13.46 0.37 9.20
N LYS A 15 12.60 1.36 9.44
CA LYS A 15 11.14 1.19 9.45
C LYS A 15 10.56 0.75 8.10
N VAL A 16 11.14 1.22 7.00
CA VAL A 16 10.70 0.88 5.64
C VAL A 16 11.14 -0.55 5.29
N GLU A 17 12.34 -0.96 5.71
CA GLU A 17 12.81 -2.34 5.53
C GLU A 17 12.00 -3.35 6.36
N GLU A 18 11.65 -3.00 7.59
CA GLU A 18 10.79 -3.82 8.44
C GLU A 18 9.40 -3.99 7.81
N LEU A 19 8.80 -2.89 7.33
CA LEU A 19 7.52 -2.93 6.65
C LEU A 19 7.58 -3.79 5.37
N ALA A 20 8.68 -3.73 4.61
CA ALA A 20 8.86 -4.55 3.43
C ALA A 20 8.84 -6.06 3.76
N LYS A 21 9.51 -6.47 4.85
CA LYS A 21 9.50 -7.87 5.31
C LYS A 21 8.10 -8.30 5.75
N GLN A 22 7.35 -7.42 6.42
CA GLN A 22 5.96 -7.70 6.80
C GLN A 22 5.08 -7.90 5.56
N ILE A 23 5.20 -7.03 4.56
CA ILE A 23 4.47 -7.12 3.29
C ILE A 23 4.83 -8.41 2.56
N GLU A 24 6.12 -8.77 2.49
CA GLU A 24 6.58 -10.00 1.88
C GLU A 24 5.99 -11.25 2.56
N ALA A 25 6.00 -11.29 3.89
CA ALA A 25 5.45 -12.38 4.70
C ALA A 25 3.91 -12.47 4.71
N SER A 26 3.22 -11.40 4.31
CA SER A 26 1.75 -11.34 4.32
C SER A 26 1.14 -12.25 3.25
N GLN A 27 0.08 -12.98 3.61
CA GLN A 27 -0.66 -13.85 2.69
C GLN A 27 -1.74 -13.09 1.89
N GLY A 28 -2.05 -11.86 2.25
CA GLY A 28 -3.08 -11.06 1.60
C GLY A 28 -3.13 -9.64 2.16
N PHE A 29 -3.89 -8.77 1.51
CA PHE A 29 -4.00 -7.36 1.88
C PHE A 29 -5.45 -6.90 1.98
N VAL A 30 -5.75 -6.11 3.00
CA VAL A 30 -7.00 -5.35 3.07
C VAL A 30 -6.62 -3.87 3.21
N MET A 31 -6.86 -3.10 2.16
CA MET A 31 -6.60 -1.67 2.14
C MET A 31 -7.87 -0.95 2.56
N VAL A 32 -7.84 -0.30 3.73
CA VAL A 32 -8.96 0.48 4.24
C VAL A 32 -8.64 1.96 4.07
N CYS A 33 -9.42 2.68 3.25
CA CYS A 33 -9.19 4.11 3.05
C CYS A 33 -10.50 4.90 2.89
N PRO A 34 -10.54 6.14 3.40
CA PRO A 34 -11.60 7.05 3.02
C PRO A 34 -11.38 7.58 1.59
N GLU A 35 -12.48 7.93 0.90
CA GLU A 35 -12.40 8.70 -0.35
C GLU A 35 -12.02 10.15 -0.02
N TYR A 36 -10.86 10.57 -0.52
CA TYR A 36 -10.39 11.95 -0.46
C TYR A 36 -10.33 12.51 -1.88
N ASN A 37 -11.19 13.49 -2.18
CA ASN A 37 -11.21 14.19 -3.48
C ASN A 37 -11.31 13.24 -4.70
N HIS A 38 -12.26 12.30 -4.66
CA HIS A 38 -12.46 11.27 -5.70
C HIS A 38 -11.23 10.39 -5.96
N SER A 39 -10.44 10.14 -4.91
CA SER A 39 -9.30 9.24 -4.97
C SER A 39 -9.02 8.62 -3.60
N ALA A 40 -8.16 7.60 -3.60
CA ALA A 40 -7.59 7.05 -2.38
C ALA A 40 -6.69 8.10 -1.70
N SER A 41 -6.57 8.00 -0.37
CA SER A 41 -5.75 8.95 0.39
C SER A 41 -4.31 9.03 -0.15
N PRO A 42 -3.72 10.23 -0.30
CA PRO A 42 -2.34 10.41 -0.77
C PRO A 42 -1.31 9.69 0.10
N ALA A 43 -1.61 9.52 1.39
CA ALA A 43 -0.76 8.77 2.30
C ALA A 43 -0.69 7.28 1.91
N LEU A 44 -1.83 6.66 1.60
CA LEU A 44 -1.89 5.26 1.19
C LEU A 44 -1.19 5.03 -0.14
N THR A 45 -1.44 5.88 -1.15
CA THR A 45 -0.81 5.77 -2.46
C THR A 45 0.70 5.98 -2.37
N ASN A 46 1.15 6.92 -1.53
CA ASN A 46 2.56 7.10 -1.23
C ASN A 46 3.17 5.85 -0.59
N THR A 47 2.54 5.26 0.42
CA THR A 47 3.04 4.03 1.07
C THR A 47 3.16 2.87 0.09
N ILE A 48 2.15 2.63 -0.75
CA ILE A 48 2.20 1.54 -1.74
C ILE A 48 3.29 1.81 -2.78
N GLY A 49 3.44 3.06 -3.22
CA GLY A 49 4.47 3.45 -4.21
C GLY A 49 5.92 3.28 -3.73
N HIS A 50 6.16 3.14 -2.42
CA HIS A 50 7.50 2.87 -1.89
C HIS A 50 7.98 1.43 -2.19
N PHE A 51 7.04 0.51 -2.43
CA PHE A 51 7.31 -0.92 -2.58
C PHE A 51 7.18 -1.37 -4.03
N GLY A 52 8.03 -2.30 -4.45
CA GLY A 52 7.92 -2.88 -5.79
C GLY A 52 6.64 -3.70 -5.94
N GLY A 53 5.99 -3.62 -7.12
CA GLY A 53 4.75 -4.36 -7.41
C GLY A 53 4.87 -5.89 -7.26
N SER A 54 6.09 -6.42 -7.30
CA SER A 54 6.41 -7.83 -7.03
C SER A 54 5.99 -8.30 -5.63
N LEU A 55 6.01 -7.43 -4.62
CA LEU A 55 5.67 -7.78 -3.24
C LEU A 55 4.17 -8.03 -3.02
N PHE A 56 3.34 -7.45 -3.89
CA PHE A 56 1.88 -7.58 -3.85
C PHE A 56 1.35 -8.58 -4.87
N ALA A 57 2.21 -9.07 -5.79
CA ALA A 57 1.80 -9.96 -6.85
C ALA A 57 1.25 -11.29 -6.29
N TRP A 58 0.17 -11.78 -6.88
CA TRP A 58 -0.45 -13.08 -6.58
C TRP A 58 -1.01 -13.24 -5.16
N LYS A 59 -1.10 -12.15 -4.39
CA LYS A 59 -1.71 -12.15 -3.05
C LYS A 59 -3.16 -11.67 -3.14
N PRO A 60 -4.13 -12.36 -2.52
CA PRO A 60 -5.50 -11.89 -2.43
C PRO A 60 -5.54 -10.49 -1.81
N SER A 61 -6.28 -9.57 -2.44
CA SER A 61 -6.41 -8.19 -2.00
C SER A 61 -7.86 -7.75 -1.97
N ALA A 62 -8.20 -6.94 -0.97
CA ALA A 62 -9.48 -6.27 -0.85
C ALA A 62 -9.25 -4.78 -0.61
N ILE A 63 -10.11 -3.94 -1.20
CA ILE A 63 -10.13 -2.49 -0.95
C ILE A 63 -11.48 -2.18 -0.30
N VAL A 64 -11.42 -1.57 0.87
CA VAL A 64 -12.60 -1.14 1.64
C VAL A 64 -12.57 0.36 1.71
N THR A 65 -13.52 0.99 1.04
CA THR A 65 -13.69 2.43 1.09
C THR A 65 -14.83 2.82 2.03
N TYR A 66 -14.68 3.97 2.69
CA TYR A 66 -15.75 4.56 3.49
C TYR A 66 -15.83 6.07 3.24
N SER A 67 -17.06 6.59 3.22
CA SER A 67 -17.33 8.03 3.10
C SER A 67 -18.62 8.35 3.83
N ILE A 68 -18.73 9.58 4.34
CA ILE A 68 -19.97 10.08 4.96
C ILE A 68 -21.06 10.31 3.88
N GLY A 69 -20.67 10.45 2.61
CA GLY A 69 -21.61 10.63 1.49
C GLY A 69 -22.23 9.32 1.00
N GLN A 70 -23.37 9.43 0.30
CA GLN A 70 -24.18 8.31 -0.22
C GLN A 70 -23.40 7.28 -1.06
N TRP A 71 -22.26 7.66 -1.64
CA TRP A 71 -21.47 6.83 -2.55
C TRP A 71 -20.41 5.96 -1.86
N GLY A 72 -20.25 6.07 -0.54
CA GLY A 72 -19.42 5.15 0.25
C GLY A 72 -17.94 5.11 -0.13
N GLY A 73 -17.44 6.04 -0.95
CA GLY A 73 -16.07 6.02 -1.42
C GLY A 73 -15.83 5.23 -2.71
N GLN A 74 -16.83 5.11 -3.58
CA GLN A 74 -16.74 4.34 -4.83
C GLN A 74 -15.75 4.91 -5.88
N ARG A 75 -15.24 6.12 -5.70
CA ARG A 75 -14.47 6.84 -6.71
C ARG A 75 -12.98 6.89 -6.39
#